data_AF-A0A1Y1L3Z2-F1
#
_entry.id   AF-A0A1Y1L3Z2-F1
#
_cell.length_a   1.000
_cell.length_b   1.000
_cell.length_c   1.000
_cell.angle_alpha   90.00
_cell.angle_beta   90.00
_cell.angle_gamma   90.00
#
_symmetry.space_group_name_H-M   'P 1'
#
loop_
_entity.id
_entity.type
_entity.pdbx_description
1 polymer ?
#
loop_
_entity_poly.entity_id
_entity_poly.type
_entity_poly.pdbx_seq_one_letter_code
_entity_poly.pdbx_strand_id
1 'polypeptide(L)'
;MSSTQSVASWYANKNVFITGGSGFLGLCLLEKLLRCVPNIGDIYLLLRPKKGKSVDARLEDLKKNSVFETLLQSKSVEQCFSRVKAIAGDIAEDGLGISASDRQILVGNVNVIFHSAATLDFAEGFKQTVQINLLGTRQVLALAKECRNFAAFVHVSSAYVNSFQTESEEIFYPLKGDPEDIIAVVEKSSEKELEERSVELLNGHANTYTYTKQMAEKEVEKMEKVFPCAIVRPSMIVGAWKEPVPGWTASKNGPQGFLMGASKGIIRRLPVSKELIYDYIPVDVVVNQLIVAAFRAGSTSSKKLEIFHCTSSTRKPFTWSSVYGQINSYLHTYPLKSAVWYPHLKLLPSVTWFRISALFVHFLPAIILDGLTKLAGGRPILMRLHRNVNASLDRLEKFIFTEFIFKADNTQKLQEWLTSEDQVMFNLDLSSLRWPEFFGDLARGVRVYLNHEKMSNIEAARGKDTMLMVLHLALQLAIYSLLWYTFACLTGLSMSKSMLVVPVFYVLFSFV
;
A
#
# COMPACT_ATOMS: atom_id res chain seq x y z
N MET A 1 1.98 33.39 6.43
CA MET A 1 1.82 34.07 5.12
C MET A 1 1.59 33.00 4.09
N SER A 2 0.52 33.09 3.27
CA SER A 2 0.25 32.15 2.17
C SER A 2 1.24 32.37 1.01
N SER A 3 1.47 31.34 0.21
CA SER A 3 2.28 31.41 -1.01
C SER A 3 1.64 32.35 -2.02
N THR A 4 2.46 33.15 -2.70
CA THR A 4 2.03 34.01 -3.81
C THR A 4 2.26 33.36 -5.18
N GLN A 5 3.08 32.31 -5.25
CA GLN A 5 3.32 31.51 -6.45
C GLN A 5 2.47 30.24 -6.42
N SER A 6 1.92 29.82 -7.57
CA SER A 6 1.19 28.56 -7.66
C SER A 6 2.11 27.36 -7.86
N VAL A 7 1.69 26.18 -7.37
CA VAL A 7 2.45 24.93 -7.48
C VAL A 7 2.79 24.63 -8.95
N ALA A 8 1.79 24.67 -9.84
CA ALA A 8 1.99 24.38 -11.26
C ALA A 8 2.96 25.35 -11.94
N SER A 9 2.93 26.65 -11.57
CA SER A 9 3.86 27.64 -12.12
C SER A 9 5.30 27.41 -11.64
N TRP A 10 5.48 26.92 -10.41
CA TRP A 10 6.81 26.57 -9.93
C TRP A 10 7.39 25.37 -10.68
N TYR A 11 6.59 24.36 -11.02
CA TYR A 11 7.07 23.23 -11.83
C TYR A 11 7.27 23.53 -13.32
N ALA A 12 6.83 24.70 -13.81
CA ALA A 12 6.95 25.05 -15.22
C ALA A 12 8.42 24.97 -15.67
N ASN A 13 8.65 24.27 -16.78
CA ASN A 13 9.93 23.98 -17.41
C ASN A 13 10.95 23.20 -16.54
N LYS A 14 10.56 22.73 -15.35
CA LYS A 14 11.43 21.90 -14.50
C LYS A 14 11.35 20.44 -14.92
N ASN A 15 12.50 19.80 -15.10
CA ASN A 15 12.57 18.38 -15.37
C ASN A 15 12.56 17.58 -14.06
N VAL A 16 11.85 16.45 -14.07
CA VAL A 16 11.59 15.63 -12.88
C VAL A 16 12.20 14.25 -13.07
N PHE A 17 12.88 13.71 -12.06
CA PHE A 17 13.30 12.33 -12.01
C PHE A 17 12.56 11.57 -10.91
N ILE A 18 11.95 10.43 -11.26
CA ILE A 18 11.15 9.62 -10.35
C ILE A 18 11.76 8.22 -10.25
N THR A 19 12.20 7.86 -9.04
CA THR A 19 12.51 6.46 -8.73
C THR A 19 11.27 5.76 -8.18
N GLY A 20 11.08 4.49 -8.55
CA GLY A 20 9.84 3.77 -8.21
C GLY A 20 8.64 4.20 -9.06
N GLY A 21 8.85 4.86 -10.21
CA GLY A 21 7.79 5.38 -11.08
C GLY A 21 6.82 4.34 -11.66
N SER A 22 7.21 3.06 -11.69
CA SER A 22 6.33 1.95 -12.11
C SER A 22 5.55 1.29 -10.96
N GLY A 23 5.74 1.75 -9.72
CA GLY A 23 5.00 1.29 -8.54
C GLY A 23 3.67 2.02 -8.36
N PHE A 24 2.85 1.57 -7.41
CA PHE A 24 1.51 2.11 -7.13
C PHE A 24 1.49 3.63 -6.93
N LEU A 25 2.35 4.14 -6.03
CA LEU A 25 2.46 5.58 -5.76
C LEU A 25 3.08 6.35 -6.95
N GLY A 26 4.13 5.80 -7.55
CA GLY A 26 4.83 6.42 -8.69
C GLY A 26 3.96 6.61 -9.93
N LEU A 27 3.06 5.65 -10.21
CA LEU A 27 2.07 5.75 -11.29
C LEU A 27 1.10 6.91 -11.07
N CYS A 28 0.58 7.06 -9.85
CA CYS A 28 -0.32 8.16 -9.51
C CYS A 28 0.41 9.51 -9.54
N LEU A 29 1.66 9.55 -9.09
CA LEU A 29 2.49 10.74 -9.16
C LEU A 29 2.71 11.19 -10.61
N LEU A 30 3.04 10.25 -11.49
CA LEU A 30 3.18 10.54 -12.91
C LEU A 30 1.87 11.05 -13.52
N GLU A 31 0.74 10.39 -13.25
CA GLU A 31 -0.58 10.83 -13.72
C GLU A 31 -0.87 12.27 -13.28
N LYS A 32 -0.68 12.57 -11.99
CA LYS A 32 -0.98 13.88 -11.42
C LYS A 32 -0.10 14.98 -12.03
N LEU A 33 1.21 14.71 -12.22
CA LEU A 33 2.12 15.66 -12.85
C LEU A 33 1.71 15.95 -14.31
N LEU A 34 1.39 14.93 -15.09
CA LEU A 34 0.96 15.07 -16.49
C LEU A 34 -0.40 15.79 -16.63
N ARG A 35 -1.30 15.61 -15.65
CA ARG A 35 -2.63 16.23 -15.64
C ARG A 35 -2.61 17.68 -15.15
N CYS A 36 -1.91 17.95 -14.04
CA CYS A 36 -2.01 19.22 -13.31
C CYS A 36 -0.87 20.20 -13.59
N VAL A 37 0.22 19.78 -14.24
CA VAL A 37 1.36 20.65 -14.56
C VAL A 37 1.55 20.72 -16.07
N PRO A 38 0.80 21.58 -16.79
CA PRO A 38 0.77 21.57 -18.25
C PRO A 38 2.12 21.91 -18.90
N ASN A 39 2.92 22.76 -18.26
CA ASN A 39 4.23 23.18 -18.75
C ASN A 39 5.39 22.46 -18.04
N ILE A 40 5.17 21.28 -17.45
CA ILE A 40 6.23 20.50 -16.79
C ILE A 40 7.31 20.13 -17.79
N GLY A 41 8.58 20.12 -17.35
CA GLY A 41 9.73 19.63 -18.11
C GLY A 41 9.64 18.16 -18.52
N ASP A 42 10.78 17.59 -18.92
CA ASP A 42 10.90 16.15 -19.13
C ASP A 42 10.78 15.39 -17.81
N ILE A 43 10.05 14.27 -17.85
CA ILE A 43 9.89 13.37 -16.71
C ILE A 43 10.68 12.09 -16.99
N TYR A 44 11.76 11.90 -16.25
CA TYR A 44 12.62 10.74 -16.33
C TYR A 44 12.17 9.68 -15.31
N LEU A 45 11.92 8.46 -15.75
CA LEU A 45 11.50 7.35 -14.89
C LEU A 45 12.61 6.30 -14.80
N LEU A 46 13.11 6.04 -13.59
CA LEU A 46 14.02 4.92 -13.36
C LEU A 46 13.24 3.60 -13.46
N LEU A 47 13.55 2.79 -14.46
CA LEU A 47 12.91 1.52 -14.73
C LEU A 47 13.94 0.38 -14.74
N ARG A 48 13.74 -0.58 -13.84
CA ARG A 48 14.53 -1.83 -13.83
C ARG A 48 14.37 -2.62 -15.13
N PRO A 49 15.45 -3.10 -15.77
CA PRO A 49 15.33 -4.07 -16.85
C PRO A 49 14.57 -5.32 -16.38
N LYS A 50 13.87 -6.01 -17.30
CA LYS A 50 13.30 -7.34 -17.03
C LYS A 50 13.82 -8.32 -18.08
N LYS A 51 13.96 -9.60 -17.70
CA LYS A 51 14.41 -10.65 -18.63
C LYS A 51 13.55 -10.63 -19.90
N GLY A 52 14.18 -10.39 -21.05
CA GLY A 52 13.52 -10.32 -22.35
C GLY A 52 12.69 -9.06 -22.62
N LYS A 53 12.83 -7.98 -21.82
CA LYS A 53 12.07 -6.74 -22.02
C LYS A 53 12.90 -5.49 -21.74
N SER A 54 13.10 -4.66 -22.77
CA SER A 54 13.75 -3.35 -22.66
C SER A 54 12.94 -2.38 -21.81
N VAL A 55 13.58 -1.32 -21.32
CA VAL A 55 12.90 -0.30 -20.51
C VAL A 55 11.90 0.53 -21.33
N ASP A 56 12.15 0.70 -22.62
CA ASP A 56 11.17 1.34 -23.53
C ASP A 56 9.92 0.47 -23.68
N ALA A 57 10.07 -0.84 -23.86
CA ALA A 57 8.94 -1.77 -23.89
C ALA A 57 8.20 -1.81 -22.53
N ARG A 58 8.90 -1.58 -21.41
CA ARG A 58 8.25 -1.41 -20.09
C ARG A 58 7.50 -0.08 -20.01
N LEU A 59 8.03 0.99 -20.57
CA LEU A 59 7.36 2.29 -20.64
C LEU A 59 6.09 2.21 -21.50
N GLU A 60 6.13 1.51 -22.63
CA GLU A 60 4.93 1.28 -23.46
C GLU A 60 3.83 0.52 -22.72
N ASP A 61 4.18 -0.44 -21.86
CA ASP A 61 3.20 -1.10 -21.00
C ASP A 61 2.68 -0.19 -19.89
N LEU A 62 3.54 0.67 -19.35
CA LEU A 62 3.15 1.63 -18.32
C LEU A 62 2.07 2.58 -18.83
N LYS A 63 2.19 3.05 -20.08
CA LYS A 63 1.20 3.93 -20.73
C LYS A 63 -0.21 3.31 -20.82
N LYS A 64 -0.32 1.97 -20.79
CA LYS A 64 -1.60 1.24 -20.84
C LYS A 64 -2.27 1.08 -19.47
N ASN A 65 -1.64 1.57 -18.39
CA ASN A 65 -2.18 1.41 -17.06
C ASN A 65 -3.48 2.21 -16.90
N SER A 66 -4.49 1.57 -16.28
CA SER A 66 -5.81 2.18 -16.01
C SER A 66 -5.78 3.52 -15.28
N VAL A 67 -4.70 3.83 -14.54
CA VAL A 67 -4.54 5.14 -13.87
C VAL A 67 -4.64 6.31 -14.86
N PHE A 68 -4.20 6.10 -16.10
CA PHE A 68 -4.18 7.12 -17.15
C PHE A 68 -5.47 7.21 -17.96
N GLU A 69 -6.46 6.32 -17.74
CA GLU A 69 -7.67 6.26 -18.56
C GLU A 69 -8.39 7.61 -18.62
N THR A 70 -8.60 8.27 -17.48
CA THR A 70 -9.24 9.59 -17.42
C THR A 70 -8.44 10.66 -18.18
N LEU A 71 -7.12 10.68 -18.02
CA LEU A 71 -6.23 11.61 -18.71
C LEU A 71 -6.32 11.43 -20.25
N LEU A 72 -6.33 10.17 -20.69
CA LEU A 72 -6.36 9.77 -22.10
C LEU A 72 -7.73 9.94 -22.78
N GLN A 73 -8.79 10.28 -22.05
CA GLN A 73 -10.06 10.69 -22.65
C GLN A 73 -9.96 12.06 -23.35
N SER A 74 -9.01 12.90 -22.93
CA SER A 74 -8.88 14.29 -23.41
C SER A 74 -7.67 14.55 -24.31
N LYS A 75 -6.71 13.62 -24.35
CA LYS A 75 -5.41 13.77 -25.02
C LYS A 75 -4.97 12.43 -25.59
N SER A 76 -4.25 12.45 -26.72
CA SER A 76 -3.64 11.22 -27.26
C SER A 76 -2.52 10.71 -26.36
N VAL A 77 -2.20 9.42 -26.46
CA VAL A 77 -1.08 8.81 -25.73
C VAL A 77 0.24 9.52 -26.06
N GLU A 78 0.46 9.84 -27.33
CA GLU A 78 1.66 10.52 -27.81
C GLU A 78 1.79 11.91 -27.19
N GLN A 79 0.68 12.67 -27.13
CA GLN A 79 0.64 13.99 -26.50
C GLN A 79 0.97 13.91 -25.01
N CYS A 80 0.31 13.01 -24.27
CA CYS A 80 0.50 12.85 -22.82
C CYS A 80 1.92 12.43 -22.44
N PHE A 81 2.52 11.53 -23.22
CA PHE A 81 3.78 10.89 -22.85
C PHE A 81 5.00 11.37 -23.64
N SER A 82 4.84 12.38 -24.51
CA SER A 82 5.93 12.96 -25.31
C SER A 82 7.16 13.40 -24.50
N ARG A 83 6.94 13.78 -23.23
CA ARG A 83 7.98 14.24 -22.30
C ARG A 83 8.44 13.17 -21.31
N VAL A 84 7.88 11.96 -21.36
CA VAL A 84 8.20 10.89 -20.42
C VAL A 84 9.29 10.01 -21.01
N LYS A 85 10.43 9.94 -20.32
CA LYS A 85 11.64 9.23 -20.77
C LYS A 85 11.99 8.10 -19.80
N ALA A 86 12.25 6.91 -20.32
CA ALA A 86 12.73 5.80 -19.50
C ALA A 86 14.23 5.91 -19.29
N ILE A 87 14.69 5.67 -18.05
CA ILE A 87 16.10 5.50 -17.71
C ILE A 87 16.27 4.07 -17.20
N ALA A 88 17.14 3.31 -17.86
CA ALA A 88 17.46 1.96 -17.41
C ALA A 88 18.36 2.01 -16.18
N GLY A 89 17.97 1.30 -15.13
CA GLY A 89 18.79 1.15 -13.93
C GLY A 89 18.04 0.48 -12.78
N ASP A 90 18.78 0.08 -11.76
CA ASP A 90 18.27 -0.49 -10.52
C ASP A 90 18.89 0.26 -9.33
N ILE A 91 18.04 0.63 -8.37
CA ILE A 91 18.47 1.37 -7.19
C ILE A 91 19.39 0.54 -6.28
N ALA A 92 19.34 -0.78 -6.39
CA ALA A 92 20.21 -1.69 -5.66
C ALA A 92 21.60 -1.86 -6.29
N GLU A 93 21.82 -1.37 -7.51
CA GLU A 93 23.11 -1.44 -8.20
C GLU A 93 23.92 -0.18 -7.96
N ASP A 94 25.25 -0.31 -7.99
CA ASP A 94 26.18 0.81 -7.87
C ASP A 94 25.95 1.85 -8.99
N GLY A 95 26.00 3.13 -8.61
CA GLY A 95 25.64 4.23 -9.50
C GLY A 95 24.21 4.16 -10.02
N LEU A 96 23.27 3.49 -9.33
CA LEU A 96 21.89 3.21 -9.78
C LEU A 96 21.79 2.30 -11.03
N GLY A 97 22.90 1.66 -11.44
CA GLY A 97 22.94 0.85 -12.66
C GLY A 97 22.64 1.62 -13.96
N ILE A 98 22.71 2.96 -13.92
CA ILE A 98 22.43 3.80 -15.09
C ILE A 98 23.67 3.94 -15.98
N SER A 99 23.46 4.08 -17.29
CA SER A 99 24.55 4.31 -18.23
C SER A 99 25.24 5.67 -18.00
N ALA A 100 26.51 5.80 -18.39
CA ALA A 100 27.23 7.06 -18.28
C ALA A 100 26.55 8.20 -19.07
N SER A 101 25.97 7.89 -20.24
CA SER A 101 25.21 8.84 -21.03
C SER A 101 23.93 9.29 -20.33
N ASP A 102 23.15 8.36 -19.78
CA ASP A 102 21.93 8.70 -19.04
C ASP A 102 22.24 9.51 -17.80
N ARG A 103 23.33 9.17 -17.10
CA ARG A 103 23.80 9.93 -15.94
C ARG A 103 24.12 11.38 -16.30
N GLN A 104 24.81 11.62 -17.41
CA GLN A 104 25.09 12.97 -17.90
C GLN A 104 23.80 13.73 -18.25
N ILE A 105 22.83 13.05 -18.88
CA ILE A 105 21.50 13.63 -19.17
C ILE A 105 20.82 14.06 -17.86
N LEU A 106 20.79 13.19 -16.84
CA LEU A 106 20.14 13.50 -15.57
C LEU A 106 20.84 14.65 -14.84
N VAL A 107 22.17 14.60 -14.71
CA VAL A 107 23.00 15.64 -14.08
C VAL A 107 22.83 17.01 -14.76
N GLY A 108 22.71 17.03 -16.09
CA GLY A 108 22.57 18.25 -16.86
C GLY A 108 21.17 18.87 -16.79
N ASN A 109 20.12 18.05 -16.62
CA ASN A 109 18.74 18.49 -16.87
C ASN A 109 17.82 18.42 -15.65
N VAL A 110 18.00 17.50 -14.71
CA VAL A 110 17.03 17.25 -13.63
C VAL A 110 17.03 18.40 -12.61
N ASN A 111 15.83 18.87 -12.28
CA ASN A 111 15.62 19.90 -11.26
C ASN A 111 14.97 19.32 -10.00
N VAL A 112 14.05 18.36 -10.13
CA VAL A 112 13.32 17.80 -8.98
C VAL A 112 13.45 16.28 -8.98
N ILE A 113 13.77 15.70 -7.82
CA ILE A 113 13.81 14.25 -7.63
C ILE A 113 12.74 13.82 -6.65
N PHE A 114 11.89 12.88 -7.06
CA PHE A 114 11.01 12.12 -6.18
C PHE A 114 11.58 10.73 -5.97
N HIS A 115 12.09 10.48 -4.76
CA HIS A 115 12.61 9.18 -4.40
C HIS A 115 11.56 8.34 -3.68
N SER A 116 10.82 7.53 -4.45
CA SER A 116 9.78 6.62 -3.95
C SER A 116 10.13 5.13 -4.04
N ALA A 117 11.26 4.77 -4.67
CA ALA A 117 11.70 3.38 -4.73
C ALA A 117 12.02 2.85 -3.32
N ALA A 118 11.45 1.70 -2.98
CA ALA A 118 11.72 0.96 -1.75
C ALA A 118 11.26 -0.49 -1.93
N THR A 119 11.81 -1.41 -1.14
CA THR A 119 11.15 -2.70 -0.90
C THR A 119 10.13 -2.53 0.22
N LEU A 120 8.89 -2.91 -0.06
CA LEU A 120 7.79 -2.98 0.91
C LEU A 120 7.52 -4.41 1.37
N ASP A 121 8.35 -5.37 0.91
CA ASP A 121 8.19 -6.76 1.29
C ASP A 121 8.82 -7.01 2.66
N PHE A 122 7.98 -7.21 3.66
CA PHE A 122 8.42 -7.54 5.02
C PHE A 122 9.04 -8.94 5.14
N ALA A 123 9.03 -9.75 4.08
CA ALA A 123 9.74 -11.02 4.00
C ALA A 123 11.12 -10.91 3.31
N GLU A 124 11.47 -9.73 2.78
CA GLU A 124 12.77 -9.51 2.15
C GLU A 124 13.91 -9.61 3.18
N GLY A 125 15.04 -10.22 2.78
CA GLY A 125 16.20 -10.38 3.63
C GLY A 125 16.78 -9.04 4.13
N PHE A 126 17.42 -9.07 5.29
CA PHE A 126 17.99 -7.87 5.92
C PHE A 126 18.97 -7.14 4.99
N LYS A 127 19.91 -7.90 4.39
CA LYS A 127 20.90 -7.42 3.42
C LYS A 127 20.25 -6.71 2.24
N GLN A 128 19.30 -7.36 1.59
CA GLN A 128 18.61 -6.81 0.41
C GLN A 128 17.81 -5.55 0.75
N THR A 129 17.19 -5.51 1.93
CA THR A 129 16.46 -4.33 2.39
C THR A 129 17.39 -3.14 2.67
N VAL A 130 18.56 -3.37 3.27
CA VAL A 130 19.60 -2.35 3.47
C VAL A 130 20.11 -1.84 2.11
N GLN A 131 20.38 -2.75 1.17
CA GLN A 131 20.82 -2.39 -0.18
C GLN A 131 19.81 -1.48 -0.90
N ILE A 132 18.53 -1.85 -0.91
CA ILE A 132 17.50 -1.09 -1.63
C ILE A 132 17.14 0.22 -0.91
N ASN A 133 16.83 0.16 0.38
CA ASN A 133 16.22 1.29 1.08
C ASN A 133 17.27 2.29 1.59
N LEU A 134 18.43 1.83 2.07
CA LEU A 134 19.46 2.70 2.62
C LEU A 134 20.50 3.09 1.57
N LEU A 135 21.25 2.11 1.04
CA LEU A 135 22.29 2.38 0.05
C LEU A 135 21.70 2.97 -1.23
N GLY A 136 20.58 2.42 -1.69
CA GLY A 136 19.82 3.00 -2.78
C GLY A 136 19.47 4.48 -2.58
N THR A 137 19.01 4.87 -1.38
CA THR A 137 18.76 6.29 -1.06
C THR A 137 20.05 7.10 -1.19
N ARG A 138 21.15 6.64 -0.59
CA ARG A 138 22.47 7.30 -0.66
C ARG A 138 22.92 7.54 -2.10
N GLN A 139 22.70 6.57 -2.98
CA GLN A 139 23.05 6.69 -4.39
C GLN A 139 22.22 7.74 -5.15
N VAL A 140 20.91 7.82 -4.88
CA VAL A 140 20.07 8.87 -5.49
C VAL A 140 20.47 10.25 -4.95
N LEU A 141 20.81 10.36 -3.67
CA LEU A 141 21.33 11.61 -3.10
C LEU A 141 22.66 12.02 -3.72
N ALA A 142 23.55 11.05 -4.01
CA ALA A 142 24.80 11.32 -4.72
C ALA A 142 24.54 11.88 -6.13
N LEU A 143 23.61 11.30 -6.89
CA LEU A 143 23.17 11.84 -8.18
C LEU A 143 22.60 13.26 -8.04
N ALA A 144 21.78 13.51 -7.00
CA ALA A 144 21.18 14.82 -6.75
C ALA A 144 22.23 15.91 -6.51
N LYS A 145 23.31 15.60 -5.78
CA LYS A 145 24.43 16.53 -5.53
C LYS A 145 25.11 17.01 -6.81
N GLU A 146 25.12 16.18 -7.84
CA GLU A 146 25.80 16.49 -9.09
C GLU A 146 24.94 17.32 -10.05
N CYS A 147 23.63 17.35 -9.84
CA CYS A 147 22.69 18.07 -10.69
C CYS A 147 22.92 19.59 -10.61
N ARG A 148 23.09 20.25 -11.78
CA ARG A 148 23.56 21.64 -11.84
C ARG A 148 22.54 22.69 -11.39
N ASN A 149 21.27 22.49 -11.73
CA ASN A 149 20.16 23.42 -11.45
C ASN A 149 19.12 22.78 -10.54
N PHE A 150 19.59 22.16 -9.46
CA PHE A 150 18.76 21.35 -8.58
C PHE A 150 17.85 22.22 -7.71
N ALA A 151 16.55 21.89 -7.70
CA ALA A 151 15.50 22.67 -7.05
C ALA A 151 14.94 21.99 -5.80
N ALA A 152 14.69 20.67 -5.84
CA ALA A 152 14.16 19.96 -4.67
C ALA A 152 14.38 18.45 -4.73
N PHE A 153 14.66 17.85 -3.58
CA PHE A 153 14.63 16.40 -3.36
C PHE A 153 13.49 16.02 -2.40
N VAL A 154 12.64 15.07 -2.76
CA VAL A 154 11.61 14.54 -1.85
C VAL A 154 11.84 13.05 -1.62
N HIS A 155 12.04 12.69 -0.36
CA HIS A 155 12.14 11.30 0.08
C HIS A 155 10.78 10.79 0.55
N VAL A 156 10.32 9.66 -0.01
CA VAL A 156 9.18 8.92 0.52
C VAL A 156 9.66 7.94 1.59
N SER A 157 9.38 8.29 2.84
CA SER A 157 9.65 7.45 4.01
C SER A 157 8.38 6.71 4.45
N SER A 158 8.17 6.52 5.75
CA SER A 158 6.97 5.92 6.33
C SER A 158 6.65 6.56 7.68
N ALA A 159 5.37 6.71 8.01
CA ALA A 159 4.95 7.13 9.35
C ALA A 159 5.45 6.15 10.43
N TYR A 160 5.61 4.87 10.07
CA TYR A 160 5.99 3.81 11.00
C TYR A 160 7.49 3.72 11.31
N VAL A 161 8.34 4.61 10.77
CA VAL A 161 9.78 4.62 11.10
C VAL A 161 10.04 4.82 12.59
N ASN A 162 9.09 5.44 13.31
CA ASN A 162 9.15 5.67 14.75
C ASN A 162 8.21 4.75 15.55
N SER A 163 7.82 3.58 15.02
CA SER A 163 6.88 2.61 15.63
C SER A 163 7.36 1.92 16.92
N PHE A 164 8.44 2.41 17.51
CA PHE A 164 8.81 2.15 18.91
C PHE A 164 8.06 3.08 19.89
N GLN A 165 7.42 4.15 19.38
CA GLN A 165 6.45 4.97 20.10
C GLN A 165 5.06 4.80 19.47
N THR A 166 4.02 4.92 20.28
CA THR A 166 2.62 4.91 19.82
C THR A 166 2.17 6.28 19.35
N GLU A 167 2.82 7.34 19.78
CA GLU A 167 2.59 8.70 19.28
C GLU A 167 3.88 9.24 18.65
N SER A 168 3.77 9.90 17.50
CA SER A 168 4.94 10.52 16.88
C SER A 168 4.63 11.84 16.18
N GLU A 169 5.66 12.70 16.15
CA GLU A 169 5.63 14.05 15.64
C GLU A 169 6.49 14.19 14.37
N GLU A 170 6.31 15.28 13.64
CA GLU A 170 7.03 15.59 12.40
C GLU A 170 8.45 16.14 12.68
N ILE A 171 9.24 15.36 13.43
CA ILE A 171 10.62 15.67 13.80
C ILE A 171 11.56 14.51 13.47
N PHE A 172 12.86 14.80 13.51
CA PHE A 172 13.90 13.79 13.57
C PHE A 172 14.03 13.27 14.99
N TYR A 173 13.78 11.97 15.16
CA TYR A 173 14.05 11.29 16.42
C TYR A 173 15.52 10.87 16.46
N PRO A 174 16.16 10.91 17.64
CA PRO A 174 17.52 10.40 17.80
C PRO A 174 17.62 8.94 17.32
N LEU A 175 18.56 8.66 16.42
CA LEU A 175 18.81 7.30 15.94
C LEU A 175 19.55 6.48 17.00
N LYS A 176 19.21 5.18 17.05
CA LYS A 176 19.99 4.17 17.78
C LYS A 176 20.92 3.47 16.80
N GLY A 177 22.10 4.07 16.57
CA GLY A 177 23.13 3.59 15.64
C GLY A 177 23.38 4.53 14.46
N ASP A 178 24.48 4.31 13.74
CA ASP A 178 24.84 5.05 12.52
C ASP A 178 24.58 4.20 11.27
N PRO A 179 24.05 4.80 10.17
CA PRO A 179 23.98 4.13 8.87
C PRO A 179 25.27 3.43 8.43
N GLU A 180 26.46 4.01 8.70
CA GLU A 180 27.74 3.41 8.29
C GLU A 180 28.02 2.09 9.00
N ASP A 181 27.65 1.97 10.27
CA ASP A 181 27.90 0.76 11.05
C ASP A 181 27.14 -0.43 10.45
N ILE A 182 25.88 -0.20 10.05
CA ILE A 182 25.03 -1.24 9.46
C ILE A 182 25.48 -1.63 8.07
N ILE A 183 25.92 -0.66 7.28
CA ILE A 183 26.48 -0.92 5.95
C ILE A 183 27.72 -1.82 6.10
N ALA A 184 28.64 -1.46 7.01
CA ALA A 184 29.83 -2.26 7.27
C ALA A 184 29.52 -3.68 7.77
N VAL A 185 28.48 -3.84 8.61
CA VAL A 185 28.00 -5.16 9.05
C VAL A 185 27.46 -5.98 7.88
N VAL A 186 26.61 -5.40 7.03
CA VAL A 186 25.99 -6.10 5.90
C VAL A 186 27.00 -6.51 4.82
N GLU A 187 28.05 -5.71 4.63
CA GLU A 187 29.14 -6.01 3.69
C GLU A 187 29.99 -7.19 4.16
N LYS A 188 30.24 -7.30 5.47
CA LYS A 188 31.15 -8.31 6.04
C LYS A 188 30.46 -9.60 6.46
N SER A 189 29.14 -9.60 6.59
CA SER A 189 28.37 -10.77 7.04
C SER A 189 27.70 -11.54 5.91
N SER A 190 27.56 -12.85 6.11
CA SER A 190 26.72 -13.71 5.27
C SER A 190 25.22 -13.47 5.55
N GLU A 191 24.34 -13.87 4.63
CA GLU A 191 22.89 -13.73 4.84
C GLU A 191 22.41 -14.48 6.09
N LYS A 192 22.93 -15.68 6.32
CA LYS A 192 22.59 -16.50 7.48
C LYS A 192 22.95 -15.82 8.81
N GLU A 193 24.15 -15.22 8.88
CA GLU A 193 24.57 -14.46 10.07
C GLU A 193 23.69 -13.24 10.34
N LEU A 194 23.28 -12.53 9.28
CA LEU A 194 22.39 -11.37 9.40
C LEU A 194 20.99 -11.77 9.85
N GLU A 195 20.49 -12.93 9.41
CA GLU A 195 19.22 -13.47 9.88
C GLU A 195 19.28 -13.85 11.37
N GLU A 196 20.33 -14.55 11.79
CA GLU A 196 20.55 -14.95 13.19
C GLU A 196 20.69 -13.75 14.13
N ARG A 197 21.27 -12.64 13.65
CA ARG A 197 21.45 -11.38 14.41
C ARG A 197 20.37 -10.33 14.17
N SER A 198 19.34 -10.64 13.37
CA SER A 198 18.36 -9.64 12.90
C SER A 198 17.67 -8.89 14.05
N VAL A 199 17.29 -9.57 15.13
CA VAL A 199 16.63 -8.95 16.28
C VAL A 199 17.52 -7.91 16.98
N GLU A 200 18.82 -8.22 17.15
CA GLU A 200 19.82 -7.31 17.70
C GLU A 200 19.98 -6.09 16.78
N LEU A 201 20.16 -6.33 15.48
CA LEU A 201 20.41 -5.29 14.48
C LEU A 201 19.22 -4.33 14.30
N LEU A 202 18.00 -4.79 14.53
CA LEU A 202 16.79 -3.96 14.43
C LEU A 202 16.68 -2.90 15.53
N ASN A 203 17.49 -2.96 16.60
CA ASN A 203 17.55 -1.93 17.66
C ASN A 203 16.17 -1.50 18.21
N GLY A 204 15.23 -2.45 18.31
CA GLY A 204 13.87 -2.23 18.82
C GLY A 204 12.83 -1.83 17.76
N HIS A 205 13.19 -1.77 16.49
CA HIS A 205 12.23 -1.63 15.38
C HIS A 205 11.39 -2.89 15.21
N ALA A 206 10.16 -2.70 14.74
CA ALA A 206 9.23 -3.80 14.52
C ALA A 206 9.65 -4.72 13.36
N ASN A 207 10.34 -4.17 12.35
CA ASN A 207 10.82 -4.90 11.19
C ASN A 207 11.92 -4.12 10.46
N THR A 208 12.62 -4.82 9.56
CA THR A 208 13.71 -4.28 8.73
C THR A 208 13.30 -3.08 7.89
N TYR A 209 12.05 -3.05 7.41
CA TYR A 209 11.54 -1.94 6.62
C TYR A 209 11.56 -0.63 7.41
N THR A 210 10.97 -0.61 8.62
CA THR A 210 10.93 0.60 9.46
C THR A 210 12.33 1.06 9.85
N TYR A 211 13.23 0.11 10.13
CA TYR A 211 14.63 0.38 10.49
C TYR A 211 15.40 1.05 9.34
N THR A 212 15.41 0.39 8.17
CA THR A 212 16.15 0.89 7.00
C THR A 212 15.60 2.21 6.46
N LYS A 213 14.28 2.45 6.59
CA LYS A 213 13.68 3.74 6.27
C LYS A 213 14.12 4.84 7.23
N GLN A 214 14.20 4.57 8.54
CA GLN A 214 14.75 5.56 9.49
C GLN A 214 16.22 5.88 9.18
N MET A 215 17.03 4.86 8.86
CA MET A 215 18.43 5.06 8.46
C MET A 215 18.54 5.86 7.15
N ALA A 216 17.64 5.64 6.18
CA ALA A 216 17.59 6.42 4.95
C ALA A 216 17.24 7.90 5.21
N GLU A 217 16.35 8.20 6.17
CA GLU A 217 16.06 9.57 6.56
C GLU A 217 17.31 10.29 7.08
N LYS A 218 18.21 9.58 7.78
CA LYS A 218 19.48 10.14 8.25
C LYS A 218 20.40 10.53 7.08
N GLU A 219 20.41 9.76 6.00
CA GLU A 219 21.14 10.13 4.78
C GLU A 219 20.56 11.40 4.14
N VAL A 220 19.24 11.57 4.16
CA VAL A 220 18.56 12.77 3.66
C VAL A 220 18.83 13.99 4.56
N GLU A 221 18.86 13.80 5.88
CA GLU A 221 19.20 14.85 6.86
C GLU A 221 20.61 15.42 6.61
N LYS A 222 21.59 14.56 6.28
CA LYS A 222 22.95 15.00 5.91
C LYS A 222 22.94 15.98 4.71
N MET A 223 21.88 15.99 3.90
CA MET A 223 21.75 16.88 2.74
C MET A 223 21.10 18.23 3.01
N GLU A 224 20.56 18.46 4.22
CA GLU A 224 19.84 19.69 4.58
C GLU A 224 20.62 20.96 4.18
N LYS A 225 21.93 20.98 4.41
CA LYS A 225 22.78 22.13 4.09
C LYS A 225 23.26 22.18 2.63
N VAL A 226 23.11 21.08 1.89
CA VAL A 226 23.62 20.90 0.52
C VAL A 226 22.61 21.42 -0.48
N PHE A 227 21.38 20.90 -0.47
CA PHE A 227 20.30 21.27 -1.39
C PHE A 227 18.93 21.20 -0.70
N PRO A 228 17.90 21.87 -1.25
CA PRO A 228 16.55 21.79 -0.68
C PRO A 228 16.01 20.36 -0.69
N CYS A 229 15.60 19.86 0.46
CA CYS A 229 15.03 18.53 0.61
C CYS A 229 13.84 18.51 1.57
N ALA A 230 12.96 17.53 1.38
CA ALA A 230 11.83 17.24 2.26
C ALA A 230 11.65 15.72 2.44
N ILE A 231 11.11 15.33 3.60
CA ILE A 231 10.71 13.95 3.87
C ILE A 231 9.20 13.90 4.02
N VAL A 232 8.55 13.01 3.26
CA VAL A 232 7.13 12.71 3.43
C VAL A 232 7.00 11.28 3.94
N ARG A 233 6.34 11.13 5.09
CA ARG A 233 6.09 9.87 5.81
C ARG A 233 4.61 9.50 5.67
N PRO A 234 4.21 8.79 4.60
CA PRO A 234 2.87 8.23 4.50
C PRO A 234 2.66 7.07 5.49
N SER A 235 1.41 6.92 5.96
CA SER A 235 0.96 5.69 6.63
C SER A 235 0.61 4.60 5.60
N MET A 236 -0.35 3.71 5.90
CA MET A 236 -0.76 2.67 4.97
C MET A 236 -1.51 3.27 3.79
N ILE A 237 -0.86 3.29 2.62
CA ILE A 237 -1.43 3.85 1.40
C ILE A 237 -2.54 2.94 0.87
N VAL A 238 -3.75 3.50 0.79
CA VAL A 238 -4.95 2.84 0.27
C VAL A 238 -5.33 3.38 -1.11
N GLY A 239 -6.40 2.85 -1.69
CA GLY A 239 -6.90 3.32 -2.99
C GLY A 239 -7.20 4.81 -3.02
N ALA A 240 -7.37 5.35 -4.24
CA ALA A 240 -7.70 6.74 -4.46
C ALA A 240 -9.01 7.13 -3.77
N TRP A 241 -9.02 8.27 -3.10
CA TRP A 241 -10.26 8.84 -2.58
C TRP A 241 -11.02 9.60 -3.67
N LYS A 242 -10.34 10.50 -4.39
CA LYS A 242 -10.93 11.33 -5.44
C LYS A 242 -10.28 11.09 -6.80
N GLU A 243 -8.95 11.03 -6.87
CA GLU A 243 -8.22 11.10 -8.13
C GLU A 243 -7.28 9.91 -8.39
N PRO A 244 -7.06 9.48 -9.65
CA PRO A 244 -7.73 9.96 -10.87
C PRO A 244 -9.19 9.52 -10.98
N VAL A 245 -9.57 8.47 -10.23
CA VAL A 245 -10.95 7.96 -10.10
C VAL A 245 -11.13 7.42 -8.68
N PRO A 246 -12.27 7.68 -8.01
CA PRO A 246 -12.55 7.13 -6.68
C PRO A 246 -12.47 5.60 -6.66
N GLY A 247 -11.74 5.07 -5.68
CA GLY A 247 -11.48 3.64 -5.49
C GLY A 247 -10.36 3.07 -6.37
N TRP A 248 -9.71 3.86 -7.24
CA TRP A 248 -8.61 3.35 -8.06
C TRP A 248 -7.49 2.75 -7.21
N THR A 249 -7.07 1.52 -7.55
CA THR A 249 -5.97 0.86 -6.85
C THR A 249 -5.28 -0.18 -7.74
N ALA A 250 -3.95 -0.22 -7.66
CA ALA A 250 -3.13 -1.28 -8.28
C ALA A 250 -2.35 -2.09 -7.23
N SER A 251 -2.47 -1.71 -5.95
CA SER A 251 -1.79 -2.39 -4.84
C SER A 251 -2.68 -3.45 -4.24
N LYS A 252 -2.08 -4.59 -3.87
CA LYS A 252 -2.75 -5.66 -3.10
C LYS A 252 -2.41 -5.61 -1.62
N ASN A 253 -1.64 -4.60 -1.18
CA ASN A 253 -1.24 -4.44 0.21
C ASN A 253 -2.34 -3.69 1.00
N GLY A 254 -2.49 -3.99 2.29
CA GLY A 254 -3.47 -3.30 3.13
C GLY A 254 -4.94 -3.69 2.87
N PRO A 255 -5.91 -2.81 3.18
CA PRO A 255 -7.34 -3.14 3.18
C PRO A 255 -7.88 -3.57 1.81
N GLN A 256 -7.39 -3.03 0.70
CA GLN A 256 -7.78 -3.48 -0.63
C GLN A 256 -7.41 -4.95 -0.93
N GLY A 257 -6.31 -5.46 -0.36
CA GLY A 257 -5.93 -6.87 -0.46
C GLY A 257 -6.87 -7.78 0.32
N PHE A 258 -7.24 -7.35 1.54
CA PHE A 258 -8.22 -8.07 2.36
C PHE A 258 -9.61 -8.08 1.72
N LEU A 259 -10.07 -6.94 1.20
CA LEU A 259 -11.30 -6.85 0.41
C LEU A 259 -11.25 -7.78 -0.80
N MET A 260 -10.14 -7.80 -1.56
CA MET A 260 -9.97 -8.73 -2.68
C MET A 260 -10.10 -10.20 -2.25
N GLY A 261 -9.48 -10.58 -1.13
CA GLY A 261 -9.59 -11.94 -0.58
C GLY A 261 -10.99 -12.27 -0.09
N ALA A 262 -11.67 -11.31 0.54
CA ALA A 262 -13.03 -11.45 1.06
C ALA A 262 -14.07 -11.53 -0.06
N SER A 263 -13.96 -10.68 -1.08
CA SER A 263 -14.82 -10.70 -2.28
C SER A 263 -14.69 -12.00 -3.07
N LYS A 264 -13.58 -12.75 -2.91
CA LYS A 264 -13.43 -14.09 -3.49
C LYS A 264 -14.01 -15.22 -2.62
N GLY A 265 -14.40 -14.92 -1.38
CA GLY A 265 -14.77 -15.93 -0.39
C GLY A 265 -13.57 -16.70 0.20
N ILE A 266 -12.34 -16.27 -0.08
CA ILE A 266 -11.11 -16.91 0.41
C ILE A 266 -10.82 -16.40 1.83
N ILE A 267 -10.89 -15.09 2.07
CA ILE A 267 -10.69 -14.50 3.40
C ILE A 267 -12.05 -14.23 4.02
N ARG A 268 -12.47 -15.11 4.93
CA ARG A 268 -13.78 -15.01 5.62
C ARG A 268 -13.69 -14.51 7.07
N ARG A 269 -12.48 -14.45 7.60
CA ARG A 269 -12.15 -14.03 8.98
C ARG A 269 -10.97 -13.09 8.91
N LEU A 270 -11.05 -11.96 9.60
CA LEU A 270 -9.96 -10.97 9.66
C LEU A 270 -9.72 -10.60 11.14
N PRO A 271 -8.52 -10.82 11.69
CA PRO A 271 -8.17 -10.42 13.05
C PRO A 271 -7.88 -8.92 13.08
N VAL A 272 -8.85 -8.13 13.52
CA VAL A 272 -8.73 -6.67 13.72
C VAL A 272 -9.58 -6.27 14.91
N SER A 273 -9.12 -5.29 15.68
CA SER A 273 -9.96 -4.59 16.64
C SER A 273 -10.92 -3.67 15.89
N LYS A 274 -12.17 -3.55 16.35
CA LYS A 274 -13.13 -2.63 15.70
C LYS A 274 -12.94 -1.19 16.19
N GLU A 275 -12.31 -1.03 17.33
CA GLU A 275 -12.27 0.17 18.15
C GLU A 275 -10.93 0.92 17.99
N LEU A 276 -9.85 0.21 17.66
CA LEU A 276 -8.54 0.84 17.43
C LEU A 276 -8.58 1.75 16.19
N ILE A 277 -7.81 2.83 16.25
CA ILE A 277 -7.54 3.70 15.12
C ILE A 277 -6.50 3.03 14.21
N TYR A 278 -6.90 2.79 12.96
CA TYR A 278 -6.01 2.34 11.90
C TYR A 278 -5.71 3.51 10.97
N ASP A 279 -4.43 3.79 10.73
CA ASP A 279 -4.05 4.92 9.88
C ASP A 279 -3.98 4.51 8.41
N TYR A 280 -5.02 4.86 7.66
CA TYR A 280 -5.12 4.68 6.21
C TYR A 280 -5.05 6.03 5.51
N ILE A 281 -4.22 6.14 4.48
CA ILE A 281 -4.08 7.39 3.71
C ILE A 281 -4.34 7.14 2.21
N PRO A 282 -5.30 7.85 1.59
CA PRO A 282 -5.54 7.72 0.14
C PRO A 282 -4.32 8.11 -0.70
N VAL A 283 -4.03 7.34 -1.75
CA VAL A 283 -2.85 7.54 -2.60
C VAL A 283 -2.80 8.92 -3.26
N ASP A 284 -3.95 9.50 -3.61
CA ASP A 284 -4.06 10.83 -4.20
C ASP A 284 -3.65 11.94 -3.24
N VAL A 285 -3.95 11.79 -1.95
CA VAL A 285 -3.50 12.73 -0.91
C VAL A 285 -1.99 12.64 -0.74
N VAL A 286 -1.43 11.42 -0.74
CA VAL A 286 0.03 11.23 -0.70
C VAL A 286 0.71 11.89 -1.89
N VAL A 287 0.19 11.67 -3.11
CA VAL A 287 0.74 12.27 -4.33
C VAL A 287 0.71 13.81 -4.27
N ASN A 288 -0.43 14.38 -3.87
CA ASN A 288 -0.55 15.82 -3.70
C ASN A 288 0.51 16.34 -2.72
N GLN A 289 0.69 15.64 -1.59
CA GLN A 289 1.66 16.04 -0.59
C GLN A 289 3.10 15.96 -1.09
N LEU A 290 3.46 14.96 -1.89
CA LEU A 290 4.79 14.89 -2.50
C LEU A 290 5.07 16.11 -3.36
N ILE A 291 4.14 16.44 -4.28
CA ILE A 291 4.28 17.57 -5.20
C ILE A 291 4.40 18.88 -4.42
N VAL A 292 3.53 19.09 -3.43
CA VAL A 292 3.53 20.29 -2.61
C VAL A 292 4.78 20.37 -1.71
N ALA A 293 5.28 19.26 -1.18
CA ALA A 293 6.49 19.23 -0.37
C ALA A 293 7.75 19.60 -1.19
N ALA A 294 7.85 19.17 -2.44
CA ALA A 294 8.92 19.60 -3.34
C ALA A 294 8.81 21.10 -3.65
N PHE A 295 7.61 21.59 -3.95
CA PHE A 295 7.35 23.02 -4.16
C PHE A 295 7.77 23.83 -2.93
N ARG A 296 7.36 23.40 -1.74
CA ARG A 296 7.69 24.02 -0.46
C ARG A 296 9.20 24.09 -0.26
N ALA A 297 9.89 22.95 -0.33
CA ALA A 297 11.34 22.88 -0.14
C ALA A 297 12.08 23.81 -1.11
N GLY A 298 11.74 23.78 -2.39
CA GLY A 298 12.44 24.54 -3.41
C GLY A 298 11.99 26.00 -3.61
N SER A 299 10.97 26.46 -2.89
CA SER A 299 10.48 27.86 -2.96
C SER A 299 10.82 28.68 -1.72
N THR A 300 11.15 28.02 -0.60
CA THR A 300 11.56 28.73 0.61
C THR A 300 13.07 28.93 0.65
N SER A 301 13.50 30.12 1.07
CA SER A 301 14.93 30.40 1.30
C SER A 301 15.53 29.61 2.47
N SER A 302 14.68 29.04 3.33
CA SER A 302 15.09 28.15 4.41
C SER A 302 15.53 26.81 3.81
N LYS A 303 16.81 26.46 4.02
CA LYS A 303 17.32 25.12 3.73
C LYS A 303 16.96 24.08 4.79
N LYS A 304 16.20 24.45 5.83
CA LYS A 304 15.82 23.53 6.90
C LYS A 304 14.98 22.39 6.33
N LEU A 305 15.35 21.16 6.66
CA LEU A 305 14.63 19.96 6.24
C LEU A 305 13.28 19.92 6.96
N GLU A 306 12.19 20.02 6.19
CA GLU A 306 10.84 19.85 6.69
C GLU A 306 10.41 18.37 6.53
N ILE A 307 9.88 17.80 7.63
CA ILE A 307 9.30 16.46 7.65
C ILE A 307 7.78 16.61 7.69
N PHE A 308 7.09 15.76 6.94
CA PHE A 308 5.65 15.73 6.90
C PHE A 308 5.08 14.33 7.12
N HIS A 309 4.10 14.20 8.02
CA HIS A 309 3.28 13.01 8.21
C HIS A 309 2.07 13.08 7.27
N CYS A 310 2.03 12.21 6.27
CA CYS A 310 0.87 12.05 5.39
C CYS A 310 -0.04 10.96 5.98
N THR A 311 -0.83 11.34 6.97
CA THR A 311 -1.54 10.41 7.87
C THR A 311 -2.96 10.88 8.17
N SER A 312 -3.77 9.98 8.71
CA SER A 312 -5.20 10.20 8.99
C SER A 312 -5.55 10.17 10.48
N SER A 313 -4.75 9.54 11.34
CA SER A 313 -5.06 9.29 12.76
C SER A 313 -5.49 10.52 13.56
N THR A 314 -4.80 11.66 13.40
CA THR A 314 -5.12 12.91 14.12
C THR A 314 -6.11 13.82 13.39
N ARG A 315 -6.40 13.54 12.10
CA ARG A 315 -7.18 14.43 11.22
C ARG A 315 -8.54 13.85 10.83
N LYS A 316 -8.54 12.56 10.45
CA LYS A 316 -9.71 11.78 10.06
C LYS A 316 -9.51 10.30 10.45
N PRO A 317 -9.53 9.95 11.75
CA PRO A 317 -9.25 8.60 12.19
C PRO A 317 -10.22 7.59 11.56
N PHE A 318 -9.69 6.41 11.19
CA PHE A 318 -10.50 5.27 10.74
C PHE A 318 -10.55 4.21 11.83
N THR A 319 -11.76 3.72 12.11
CA THR A 319 -12.00 2.54 12.94
C THR A 319 -12.84 1.55 12.13
N TRP A 320 -12.60 0.25 12.30
CA TRP A 320 -13.42 -0.76 11.61
C TRP A 320 -14.88 -0.74 12.05
N SER A 321 -15.19 -0.23 13.25
CA SER A 321 -16.57 0.00 13.70
C SER A 321 -17.36 0.88 12.73
N SER A 322 -16.72 1.86 12.08
CA SER A 322 -17.36 2.77 11.12
C SER A 322 -17.89 2.08 9.85
N VAL A 323 -17.32 0.93 9.48
CA VAL A 323 -17.68 0.19 8.25
C VAL A 323 -18.20 -1.23 8.52
N TYR A 324 -18.15 -1.70 9.77
CA TYR A 324 -18.50 -3.08 10.14
C TYR A 324 -19.90 -3.50 9.66
N GLY A 325 -20.90 -2.63 9.79
CA GLY A 325 -22.28 -2.92 9.37
C GLY A 325 -22.46 -2.99 7.85
N GLN A 326 -21.54 -2.42 7.07
CA GLN A 326 -21.67 -2.29 5.61
C GLN A 326 -20.67 -3.17 4.84
N ILE A 327 -19.62 -3.66 5.51
CA ILE A 327 -18.52 -4.37 4.85
C ILE A 327 -18.99 -5.54 3.99
N ASN A 328 -19.94 -6.34 4.49
CA ASN A 328 -20.52 -7.45 3.73
C ASN A 328 -21.42 -6.96 2.60
N SER A 329 -22.18 -5.87 2.80
CA SER A 329 -22.98 -5.27 1.73
C SER A 329 -22.12 -4.82 0.55
N TYR A 330 -20.92 -4.28 0.80
CA TYR A 330 -19.99 -3.92 -0.28
C TYR A 330 -19.54 -5.13 -1.11
N LEU A 331 -19.31 -6.28 -0.47
CA LEU A 331 -18.94 -7.52 -1.16
C LEU A 331 -20.02 -8.00 -2.12
N HIS A 332 -21.30 -7.81 -1.77
CA HIS A 332 -22.46 -8.22 -2.59
C HIS A 332 -22.97 -7.13 -3.52
N THR A 333 -22.63 -5.87 -3.28
CA THR A 333 -22.89 -4.77 -4.22
C THR A 333 -21.99 -4.88 -5.44
N TYR A 334 -20.71 -5.25 -5.20
CA TYR A 334 -19.69 -5.46 -6.23
C TYR A 334 -19.13 -6.90 -6.19
N PRO A 335 -19.96 -7.94 -6.38
CA PRO A 335 -19.51 -9.32 -6.27
C PRO A 335 -18.53 -9.66 -7.39
N LEU A 336 -17.71 -10.70 -7.22
CA LEU A 336 -16.75 -11.14 -8.23
C LEU A 336 -17.23 -12.40 -8.94
N LYS A 337 -17.18 -12.41 -10.27
CA LYS A 337 -17.35 -13.63 -11.06
C LYS A 337 -16.25 -14.63 -10.76
N SER A 338 -15.07 -14.17 -10.37
CA SER A 338 -13.94 -15.01 -9.92
C SER A 338 -14.06 -15.51 -8.47
N ALA A 339 -15.14 -15.20 -7.74
CA ALA A 339 -15.34 -15.73 -6.40
C ALA A 339 -15.41 -17.26 -6.38
N VAL A 340 -14.75 -17.89 -5.41
CA VAL A 340 -14.71 -19.35 -5.25
C VAL A 340 -15.71 -19.85 -4.21
N TRP A 341 -16.09 -18.97 -3.27
CA TRP A 341 -17.07 -19.26 -2.24
C TRP A 341 -17.89 -18.01 -1.93
N TYR A 342 -19.03 -18.17 -1.24
CA TYR A 342 -19.89 -17.06 -0.83
C TYR A 342 -19.10 -16.03 0.01
N PRO A 343 -18.97 -14.77 -0.46
CA PRO A 343 -18.28 -13.71 0.26
C PRO A 343 -18.99 -13.43 1.59
N HIS A 344 -18.27 -13.60 2.69
CA HIS A 344 -18.75 -13.17 4.00
C HIS A 344 -17.57 -12.98 4.93
N LEU A 345 -17.41 -11.77 5.45
CA LEU A 345 -16.30 -11.36 6.29
C LEU A 345 -16.78 -11.08 7.71
N LYS A 346 -16.14 -11.75 8.66
CA LYS A 346 -16.29 -11.49 10.10
C LYS A 346 -14.97 -10.97 10.67
N LEU A 347 -15.06 -9.88 11.43
CA LEU A 347 -13.94 -9.31 12.16
C LEU A 347 -13.80 -10.02 13.50
N LEU A 348 -12.57 -10.37 13.88
CA LEU A 348 -12.25 -11.10 15.10
C LEU A 348 -11.32 -10.27 15.99
N PRO A 349 -11.55 -10.23 17.31
CA PRO A 349 -10.88 -9.29 18.20
C PRO A 349 -9.41 -9.68 18.51
N SER A 350 -8.98 -10.90 18.18
CA SER A 350 -7.61 -11.34 18.43
C SER A 350 -7.13 -12.37 17.41
N VAL A 351 -5.80 -12.50 17.29
CA VAL A 351 -5.15 -13.53 16.47
C VAL A 351 -5.51 -14.94 16.94
N THR A 352 -5.66 -15.16 18.25
CA THR A 352 -6.05 -16.46 18.81
C THR A 352 -7.41 -16.92 18.30
N TRP A 353 -8.42 -16.05 18.39
CA TRP A 353 -9.76 -16.34 17.86
C TRP A 353 -9.74 -16.55 16.35
N PHE A 354 -8.92 -15.78 15.64
CA PHE A 354 -8.71 -15.99 14.22
C PHE A 354 -8.11 -17.36 13.91
N ARG A 355 -7.06 -17.80 14.61
CA ARG A 355 -6.42 -19.11 14.37
C ARG A 355 -7.39 -20.27 14.62
N ILE A 356 -8.18 -20.20 15.70
CA ILE A 356 -9.23 -21.19 16.00
C ILE A 356 -10.27 -21.23 14.87
N SER A 357 -10.78 -20.06 14.48
CA SER A 357 -11.80 -19.95 13.44
C SER A 357 -11.30 -20.35 12.05
N ALA A 358 -10.06 -19.97 11.71
CA ALA A 358 -9.42 -20.27 10.44
C ALA A 358 -9.23 -21.77 10.24
N LEU A 359 -9.05 -22.57 11.30
CA LEU A 359 -8.99 -24.03 11.19
C LEU A 359 -10.23 -24.60 10.48
N PHE A 360 -11.41 -24.13 10.89
CA PHE A 360 -12.70 -24.63 10.38
C PHE A 360 -13.15 -23.90 9.11
N VAL A 361 -12.91 -22.60 9.01
CA VAL A 361 -13.47 -21.76 7.94
C VAL A 361 -12.52 -21.63 6.74
N HIS A 362 -11.22 -21.80 6.94
CA HIS A 362 -10.19 -21.66 5.90
C HIS A 362 -9.48 -22.99 5.61
N PHE A 363 -8.80 -23.58 6.60
CA PHE A 363 -7.90 -24.72 6.38
C PHE A 363 -8.63 -26.03 6.06
N LEU A 364 -9.64 -26.41 6.84
CA LEU A 364 -10.38 -27.65 6.59
C LEU A 364 -11.06 -27.65 5.20
N PRO A 365 -11.79 -26.58 4.78
CA PRO A 365 -12.30 -26.48 3.41
C PRO A 365 -11.20 -26.48 2.36
N ALA A 366 -10.07 -25.81 2.61
CA ALA A 366 -8.96 -25.77 1.67
C ALA A 366 -8.34 -27.16 1.45
N ILE A 367 -8.18 -27.99 2.49
CA ILE A 367 -7.69 -29.37 2.36
C ILE A 367 -8.62 -30.19 1.46
N ILE A 368 -9.94 -30.10 1.69
CA ILE A 368 -10.93 -30.85 0.92
C ILE A 368 -10.92 -30.39 -0.54
N LEU A 369 -11.02 -29.07 -0.78
CA LEU A 369 -11.11 -28.51 -2.13
C LEU A 369 -9.80 -28.66 -2.92
N ASP A 370 -8.64 -28.45 -2.30
CA ASP A 370 -7.34 -28.70 -2.95
C ASP A 370 -7.15 -30.20 -3.22
N GLY A 371 -7.62 -31.08 -2.33
CA GLY A 371 -7.61 -32.53 -2.53
C GLY A 371 -8.45 -32.95 -3.74
N LEU A 372 -9.70 -32.48 -3.81
CA LEU A 372 -10.59 -32.71 -4.97
C LEU A 372 -10.00 -32.13 -6.26
N THR A 373 -9.44 -30.92 -6.19
CA THR A 373 -8.77 -30.27 -7.34
C THR A 373 -7.62 -31.12 -7.84
N LYS A 374 -6.80 -31.67 -6.94
CA LYS A 374 -5.68 -32.56 -7.29
C LYS A 374 -6.17 -33.86 -7.92
N LEU A 375 -7.24 -34.46 -7.38
CA LEU A 375 -7.87 -35.67 -7.96
C LEU A 375 -8.45 -35.41 -9.35
N ALA A 376 -8.97 -34.19 -9.60
CA ALA A 376 -9.48 -33.76 -10.90
C ALA A 376 -8.35 -33.30 -11.88
N GLY A 377 -7.08 -33.50 -11.54
CA GLY A 377 -5.93 -33.10 -12.38
C GLY A 377 -5.61 -31.60 -12.36
N GLY A 378 -6.27 -30.82 -11.50
CA GLY A 378 -6.03 -29.40 -11.31
C GLY A 378 -4.86 -29.09 -10.38
N ARG A 379 -4.47 -27.81 -10.34
CA ARG A 379 -3.41 -27.31 -9.45
C ARG A 379 -4.00 -26.75 -8.15
N PRO A 380 -3.76 -27.37 -6.98
CA PRO A 380 -4.23 -26.85 -5.70
C PRO A 380 -3.56 -25.53 -5.34
N ILE A 381 -4.32 -24.60 -4.74
CA ILE A 381 -3.82 -23.25 -4.41
C ILE A 381 -4.27 -22.75 -3.04
N LEU A 382 -5.38 -23.25 -2.47
CA LEU A 382 -6.03 -22.64 -1.31
C LEU A 382 -5.17 -22.76 -0.05
N MET A 383 -4.57 -23.93 0.19
CA MET A 383 -3.67 -24.15 1.32
C MET A 383 -2.47 -23.21 1.30
N ARG A 384 -1.89 -22.97 0.11
CA ARG A 384 -0.79 -22.02 -0.06
C ARG A 384 -1.25 -20.59 0.23
N LEU A 385 -2.43 -20.20 -0.24
CA LEU A 385 -2.98 -18.86 0.02
C LEU A 385 -3.20 -18.64 1.52
N HIS A 386 -3.79 -19.59 2.24
CA HIS A 386 -4.03 -19.44 3.69
C HIS A 386 -2.74 -19.42 4.50
N ARG A 387 -1.73 -20.22 4.14
CA ARG A 387 -0.40 -20.13 4.76
C ARG A 387 0.24 -18.75 4.57
N ASN A 388 0.11 -18.18 3.37
CA ASN A 388 0.63 -16.83 3.09
C ASN A 388 -0.11 -15.73 3.86
N VAL A 389 -1.44 -15.89 4.07
CA VAL A 389 -2.22 -14.98 4.92
C VAL A 389 -1.74 -15.05 6.37
N ASN A 390 -1.58 -16.24 6.95
CA ASN A 390 -1.08 -16.39 8.32
C ASN A 390 0.33 -15.80 8.49
N ALA A 391 1.25 -16.11 7.57
CA ALA A 391 2.61 -15.57 7.63
C ALA A 391 2.63 -14.03 7.55
N SER A 392 1.71 -13.43 6.76
CA SER A 392 1.57 -11.97 6.71
C SER A 392 0.98 -11.40 8.00
N LEU A 393 0.03 -12.10 8.63
CA LEU A 393 -0.54 -11.69 9.90
C LEU A 393 0.50 -11.70 11.03
N ASP A 394 1.33 -12.73 11.12
CA ASP A 394 2.38 -12.82 12.14
C ASP A 394 3.38 -11.64 12.04
N ARG A 395 3.68 -11.17 10.81
CA ARG A 395 4.54 -10.00 10.58
C ARG A 395 3.86 -8.66 10.89
N LEU A 396 2.54 -8.60 10.75
CA LEU A 396 1.77 -7.37 10.87
C LEU A 396 1.06 -7.23 12.22
N GLU A 397 1.10 -8.25 13.09
CA GLU A 397 0.36 -8.30 14.35
C GLU A 397 0.58 -7.04 15.20
N LYS A 398 1.83 -6.61 15.38
CA LYS A 398 2.15 -5.36 16.08
C LYS A 398 1.45 -4.14 15.47
N PHE A 399 1.39 -4.04 14.15
CA PHE A 399 0.74 -2.92 13.46
C PHE A 399 -0.79 -3.01 13.42
N ILE A 400 -1.34 -4.22 13.57
CA ILE A 400 -2.79 -4.47 13.55
C ILE A 400 -3.41 -4.21 14.93
N PHE A 401 -2.68 -4.51 16.01
CA PHE A 401 -3.19 -4.47 17.39
C PHE A 401 -2.54 -3.38 18.25
N THR A 402 -1.72 -2.51 17.67
CA THR A 402 -1.21 -1.31 18.34
C THR A 402 -1.78 -0.08 17.65
N GLU A 403 -2.33 0.83 18.44
CA GLU A 403 -2.76 2.14 17.96
C GLU A 403 -1.55 3.05 17.79
N PHE A 404 -1.40 3.63 16.60
CA PHE A 404 -0.37 4.61 16.29
C PHE A 404 -1.01 5.94 15.91
N ILE A 405 -0.66 7.00 16.63
CA ILE A 405 -1.14 8.35 16.43
C ILE A 405 -0.01 9.20 15.85
N PHE A 406 -0.24 9.78 14.68
CA PHE A 406 0.74 10.57 13.96
C PHE A 406 0.27 12.03 13.93
N LYS A 407 0.95 12.92 14.68
CA LYS A 407 0.69 14.36 14.58
C LYS A 407 1.14 14.86 13.21
N ALA A 408 0.33 15.70 12.58
CA ALA A 408 0.50 16.14 11.20
C ALA A 408 0.39 17.68 11.06
N ASP A 409 0.96 18.41 12.03
CA ASP A 409 0.85 19.86 12.15
C ASP A 409 1.54 20.60 11.00
N ASN A 410 2.72 20.15 10.55
CA ASN A 410 3.41 20.68 9.37
C ASN A 410 2.60 20.41 8.11
N THR A 411 1.94 19.26 8.01
CA THR A 411 1.05 18.95 6.88
C THR A 411 -0.16 19.88 6.84
N GLN A 412 -0.76 20.18 8.00
CA GLN A 412 -1.83 21.18 8.09
C GLN A 412 -1.34 22.58 7.70
N LYS A 413 -0.21 23.03 8.26
CA LYS A 413 0.41 24.31 7.90
C LYS A 413 0.75 24.38 6.41
N LEU A 414 1.13 23.26 5.80
CA LEU A 414 1.42 23.16 4.38
C LEU A 414 0.16 23.39 3.53
N GLN A 415 -0.98 22.79 3.90
CA GLN A 415 -2.27 23.06 3.26
C GLN A 415 -2.65 24.54 3.37
N GLU A 416 -2.55 25.12 4.57
CA GLU A 416 -2.89 26.53 4.83
C GLU A 416 -1.96 27.51 4.10
N TRP A 417 -0.72 27.09 3.83
CA TRP A 417 0.28 27.87 3.10
C TRP A 417 -0.01 27.97 1.60
N LEU A 418 -0.74 27.01 1.00
CA LEU A 418 -1.07 27.04 -0.42
C LEU A 418 -2.01 28.20 -0.80
N THR A 419 -2.02 28.54 -2.10
CA THR A 419 -3.07 29.39 -2.69
C THR A 419 -4.43 28.70 -2.62
N SER A 420 -5.54 29.43 -2.67
CA SER A 420 -6.88 28.82 -2.62
C SER A 420 -7.12 27.85 -3.78
N GLU A 421 -6.59 28.15 -4.97
CA GLU A 421 -6.66 27.27 -6.14
C GLU A 421 -5.83 25.99 -5.93
N ASP A 422 -4.61 26.11 -5.40
CA ASP A 422 -3.75 24.95 -5.14
C ASP A 422 -4.24 24.11 -3.97
N GLN A 423 -4.93 24.70 -2.98
CA GLN A 423 -5.59 23.96 -1.90
C GLN A 423 -6.67 23.00 -2.44
N VAL A 424 -7.30 23.34 -3.56
CA VAL A 424 -8.26 22.48 -4.25
C VAL A 424 -7.54 21.51 -5.18
N MET A 425 -6.60 22.00 -5.99
CA MET A 425 -5.90 21.19 -6.99
C MET A 425 -4.98 20.13 -6.37
N PHE A 426 -4.28 20.46 -5.28
CA PHE A 426 -3.37 19.58 -4.56
C PHE A 426 -3.85 19.39 -3.11
N ASN A 427 -5.15 19.11 -2.96
CA ASN A 427 -5.79 19.01 -1.65
C ASN A 427 -5.13 17.99 -0.70
N LEU A 428 -4.73 18.48 0.47
CA LEU A 428 -4.21 17.69 1.60
C LEU A 428 -5.22 17.60 2.75
N ASP A 429 -6.40 18.24 2.63
CA ASP A 429 -7.43 18.21 3.66
C ASP A 429 -8.35 16.98 3.54
N LEU A 430 -8.38 16.21 4.63
CA LEU A 430 -9.17 14.99 4.80
C LEU A 430 -10.53 15.24 5.46
N SER A 431 -10.85 16.47 5.88
CA SER A 431 -12.06 16.79 6.65
C SER A 431 -13.35 16.22 6.02
N SER A 432 -13.47 16.34 4.69
CA SER A 432 -14.62 15.87 3.89
C SER A 432 -14.60 14.37 3.57
N LEU A 433 -13.56 13.61 3.92
CA LEU A 433 -13.51 12.17 3.69
C LEU A 433 -14.59 11.46 4.50
N ARG A 434 -15.29 10.50 3.88
CA ARG A 434 -16.26 9.63 4.54
C ARG A 434 -15.84 8.18 4.35
N TRP A 435 -15.40 7.55 5.45
CA TRP A 435 -14.88 6.18 5.41
C TRP A 435 -15.84 5.13 4.82
N PRO A 436 -17.15 5.14 5.13
CA PRO A 436 -18.08 4.20 4.49
C PRO A 436 -18.10 4.30 2.97
N GLU A 437 -18.18 5.52 2.43
CA GLU A 437 -18.20 5.76 0.98
C GLU A 437 -16.88 5.39 0.34
N PHE A 438 -15.77 5.77 0.97
CA PHE A 438 -14.44 5.38 0.54
C PHE A 438 -14.31 3.85 0.39
N PHE A 439 -14.77 3.08 1.38
CA PHE A 439 -14.74 1.62 1.31
C PHE A 439 -15.70 1.03 0.28
N GLY A 440 -16.84 1.68 0.02
CA GLY A 440 -17.74 1.32 -1.08
C GLY A 440 -17.08 1.51 -2.46
N ASP A 441 -16.45 2.65 -2.68
CA ASP A 441 -15.66 2.92 -3.89
C ASP A 441 -14.45 1.99 -4.01
N LEU A 442 -13.77 1.71 -2.90
CA LEU A 442 -12.65 0.78 -2.87
C LEU A 442 -13.08 -0.65 -3.23
N ALA A 443 -14.25 -1.11 -2.78
CA ALA A 443 -14.79 -2.41 -3.17
C ALA A 443 -15.08 -2.48 -4.68
N ARG A 444 -15.62 -1.41 -5.28
CA ARG A 444 -15.72 -1.27 -6.74
C ARG A 444 -14.35 -1.32 -7.40
N GLY A 445 -13.37 -0.60 -6.86
CA GLY A 445 -12.00 -0.55 -7.35
C GLY A 445 -11.30 -1.91 -7.32
N VAL A 446 -11.48 -2.69 -6.25
CA VAL A 446 -10.98 -4.07 -6.13
C VAL A 446 -11.51 -4.95 -7.26
N ARG A 447 -12.78 -4.80 -7.61
CA ARG A 447 -13.39 -5.52 -8.73
C ARG A 447 -12.80 -5.11 -10.07
N VAL A 448 -12.78 -3.81 -10.36
CA VAL A 448 -12.38 -3.29 -11.67
C VAL A 448 -10.87 -3.41 -11.88
N TYR A 449 -10.05 -2.99 -10.91
CA TYR A 449 -8.61 -2.79 -11.12
C TYR A 449 -7.74 -3.94 -10.61
N LEU A 450 -8.11 -4.61 -9.50
CA LEU A 450 -7.31 -5.74 -8.97
C LEU A 450 -7.73 -7.10 -9.54
N ASN A 451 -9.01 -7.25 -9.91
CA ASN A 451 -9.55 -8.48 -10.51
C ASN A 451 -9.82 -8.35 -12.01
N HIS A 452 -9.66 -7.16 -12.59
CA HIS A 452 -9.88 -6.90 -14.01
C HIS A 452 -11.30 -7.28 -14.48
N GLU A 453 -12.29 -7.21 -13.59
CA GLU A 453 -13.69 -7.49 -13.90
C GLU A 453 -14.44 -6.19 -14.19
N LYS A 454 -14.82 -5.99 -15.45
CA LYS A 454 -15.56 -4.80 -15.89
C LYS A 454 -16.92 -4.68 -15.22
N MET A 455 -17.38 -3.45 -15.02
CA MET A 455 -18.72 -3.18 -14.51
C MET A 455 -19.84 -3.72 -15.42
N SER A 456 -19.59 -3.86 -16.72
CA SER A 456 -20.56 -4.43 -17.67
C SER A 456 -20.92 -5.90 -17.40
N ASN A 457 -20.11 -6.65 -16.65
CA ASN A 457 -20.41 -8.05 -16.32
C ASN A 457 -20.95 -8.26 -14.89
N ILE A 458 -21.38 -7.17 -14.22
CA ILE A 458 -21.87 -7.18 -12.83
C ILE A 458 -23.06 -8.11 -12.62
N GLU A 459 -24.01 -8.16 -13.55
CA GLU A 459 -25.20 -9.02 -13.44
C GLU A 459 -24.85 -10.51 -13.45
N ALA A 460 -23.89 -10.91 -14.28
CA ALA A 460 -23.39 -12.28 -14.28
C ALA A 460 -22.68 -12.62 -12.96
N ALA A 461 -21.98 -11.65 -12.35
CA ALA A 461 -21.37 -11.83 -11.04
C ALA A 461 -22.42 -11.94 -9.92
N ARG A 462 -23.52 -11.16 -9.98
CA ARG A 462 -24.67 -11.25 -9.04
C ARG A 462 -25.40 -12.59 -9.12
N GLY A 463 -25.59 -13.12 -10.34
CA GLY A 463 -26.15 -14.46 -10.53
C GLY A 463 -25.27 -15.53 -9.87
N LYS A 464 -23.94 -15.44 -10.03
CA LYS A 464 -23.00 -16.33 -9.35
C LYS A 464 -23.01 -16.14 -7.83
N ASP A 465 -23.09 -14.91 -7.34
CA ASP A 465 -23.16 -14.62 -5.90
C ASP A 465 -24.40 -15.26 -5.26
N THR A 466 -25.56 -15.19 -5.95
CA THR A 466 -26.80 -15.86 -5.54
C THR A 466 -26.65 -17.38 -5.51
N MET A 467 -26.03 -17.96 -6.55
CA MET A 467 -25.72 -19.41 -6.58
C MET A 467 -24.81 -19.81 -5.41
N LEU A 468 -23.75 -19.03 -5.14
CA LEU A 468 -22.84 -19.27 -4.03
C LEU A 468 -23.54 -19.14 -2.68
N MET A 469 -24.48 -18.20 -2.54
CA MET A 469 -25.33 -18.07 -1.35
C MET A 469 -26.15 -19.35 -1.12
N VAL A 470 -26.83 -19.86 -2.16
CA VAL A 470 -27.61 -21.10 -2.06
C VAL A 470 -26.73 -22.28 -1.68
N LEU A 471 -25.57 -22.44 -2.33
CA LEU A 471 -24.59 -23.48 -2.00
C LEU A 471 -24.08 -23.34 -0.56
N HIS A 472 -23.86 -22.11 -0.09
CA HIS A 472 -23.41 -21.86 1.27
C HIS A 472 -24.46 -22.26 2.30
N LEU A 473 -25.72 -21.87 2.08
CA LEU A 473 -26.84 -22.23 2.94
C LEU A 473 -27.10 -23.74 2.94
N ALA A 474 -27.03 -24.40 1.77
CA ALA A 474 -27.17 -25.84 1.65
C ALA A 474 -26.07 -26.59 2.42
N LEU A 475 -24.82 -26.13 2.31
CA LEU A 475 -23.70 -26.70 3.07
C LEU A 475 -23.89 -26.49 4.58
N GLN A 476 -24.31 -25.30 5.02
CA GLN A 476 -24.58 -25.04 6.43
C GLN A 476 -25.69 -25.97 6.96
N LEU A 477 -26.79 -26.11 6.23
CA LEU A 477 -27.87 -27.02 6.57
C LEU A 477 -27.38 -28.47 6.67
N ALA A 478 -26.55 -28.92 5.73
CA ALA A 478 -25.97 -30.27 5.75
C ALA A 478 -25.06 -30.49 6.97
N ILE A 479 -24.20 -29.51 7.30
CA ILE A 479 -23.32 -29.58 8.47
C ILE A 479 -24.14 -29.63 9.77
N TYR A 480 -25.14 -28.75 9.93
CA TYR A 480 -25.96 -28.74 11.15
C TYR A 480 -26.82 -30.00 11.27
N SER A 481 -27.32 -30.54 10.16
CA SER A 481 -28.05 -31.81 10.14
C SER A 481 -27.15 -32.98 10.52
N LEU A 482 -25.90 -33.00 10.05
CA LEU A 482 -24.92 -34.01 10.42
C LEU A 482 -24.56 -33.92 11.91
N LEU A 483 -24.30 -32.72 12.42
CA LEU A 483 -24.02 -32.51 13.84
C LEU A 483 -25.19 -32.94 14.73
N TRP A 484 -26.42 -32.59 14.35
CA TRP A 484 -27.64 -33.04 15.03
C TRP A 484 -27.78 -34.56 15.03
N TYR A 485 -27.59 -35.19 13.86
CA TYR A 485 -27.64 -36.65 13.72
C TYR A 485 -26.60 -37.34 14.59
N THR A 486 -25.34 -36.89 14.53
CA THR A 486 -24.26 -37.45 15.36
C THR A 486 -24.54 -37.30 16.85
N PHE A 487 -25.05 -36.16 17.30
CA PHE A 487 -25.44 -35.96 18.71
C PHE A 487 -26.56 -36.91 19.13
N ALA A 488 -27.60 -37.08 18.30
CA ALA A 488 -28.70 -38.02 18.57
C ALA A 488 -28.18 -39.46 18.70
N CYS A 489 -27.29 -39.90 17.79
CA CYS A 489 -26.68 -41.22 17.85
C CYS A 489 -25.83 -41.42 19.11
N LEU A 490 -25.02 -40.43 19.50
CA LEU A 490 -24.15 -40.53 20.68
C LEU A 490 -24.93 -40.52 22.00
N THR A 491 -26.09 -39.87 22.05
CA THR A 491 -26.92 -39.74 23.26
C THR A 491 -28.05 -40.76 23.35
N GLY A 492 -28.32 -41.49 22.27
CA GLY A 492 -29.48 -42.39 22.16
C GLY A 492 -30.83 -41.67 22.10
N LEU A 493 -30.84 -40.34 21.99
CA LEU A 493 -32.07 -39.55 21.86
C LEU A 493 -32.61 -39.63 20.43
N SER A 494 -33.93 -39.60 20.27
CA SER A 494 -34.54 -39.41 18.94
C SER A 494 -34.20 -38.02 18.41
N MET A 495 -34.09 -37.89 17.08
CA MET A 495 -33.86 -36.58 16.43
C MET A 495 -34.83 -35.51 16.94
N SER A 496 -36.13 -35.84 17.04
CA SER A 496 -37.16 -34.93 17.56
C SER A 496 -36.89 -34.44 18.98
N LYS A 497 -36.36 -35.29 19.87
CA LYS A 497 -36.05 -34.95 21.27
C LYS A 497 -34.75 -34.16 21.41
N SER A 498 -33.87 -34.20 20.41
CA SER A 498 -32.58 -33.50 20.41
C SER A 498 -32.56 -32.23 19.53
N MET A 499 -33.69 -31.80 18.97
CA MET A 499 -33.77 -30.67 18.03
C MET A 499 -33.14 -29.36 18.56
N LEU A 500 -33.22 -29.11 19.87
CA LEU A 500 -32.64 -27.92 20.51
C LEU A 500 -31.11 -27.85 20.42
N VAL A 501 -30.43 -28.94 20.04
CA VAL A 501 -28.97 -28.93 19.83
C VAL A 501 -28.58 -28.11 18.60
N VAL A 502 -29.46 -27.99 17.59
CA VAL A 502 -29.16 -27.26 16.35
C VAL A 502 -28.95 -25.76 16.62
N PRO A 503 -29.85 -25.04 17.32
CA PRO A 503 -29.59 -23.67 17.76
C PRO A 503 -28.32 -23.52 18.60
N VAL A 504 -28.02 -24.48 19.48
CA VAL A 504 -26.80 -24.45 20.31
C VAL A 504 -25.55 -24.54 19.44
N PHE A 505 -25.48 -25.48 18.50
CA PHE A 505 -24.38 -25.57 17.55
C PHE A 505 -24.28 -24.31 16.69
N TYR A 506 -25.40 -23.77 16.21
CA TYR A 506 -25.41 -22.52 15.45
C TYR A 506 -24.78 -21.37 16.24
N VAL A 507 -25.16 -21.19 17.51
CA VAL A 507 -24.59 -20.17 18.39
C VAL A 507 -23.10 -20.42 18.63
N LEU A 508 -22.67 -21.65 18.89
CA LEU A 508 -21.25 -21.98 19.08
C LEU A 508 -20.42 -21.68 17.83
N PHE A 509 -20.90 -22.07 16.64
CA PHE A 509 -20.27 -21.75 15.36
C PHE A 509 -20.37 -20.26 15.00
N SER A 510 -21.28 -19.50 15.61
CA SER A 510 -21.33 -18.05 15.44
C SER A 510 -20.18 -17.35 16.16
N PHE A 511 -19.62 -17.94 17.23
CA PHE A 511 -18.44 -17.43 17.93
C PHE A 511 -17.13 -17.76 17.20
N VAL A 512 -17.07 -18.95 16.58
CA VAL A 512 -15.95 -19.41 15.73
C VAL A 512 -16.10 -18.82 14.32
#